data_AF-G7GZM6-F1
#
_entry.id   AF-G7GZM6-F1
#
_cell.length_a   1.000
_cell.length_b   1.000
_cell.length_c   1.000
_cell.angle_alpha   90.00
_cell.angle_beta   90.00
_cell.angle_gamma   90.00
#
_symmetry.space_group_name_H-M   'P 1'
#
loop_
_entity.id
_entity.type
_entity.pdbx_description
1 polymer ?
#
loop_
_entity_poly.entity_id
_entity_poly.type
_entity_poly.pdbx_seq_one_letter_code
_entity_poly.pdbx_strand_id
1 'polypeptide(L)'
;MTAPTTSEALKKVRPGPVFLGLLLVAGAGLYLLAQSGSERTALAITGAVLFVLAGWVISLSLHEFAHAFTAYRFGDTSVDTRGYLTLNPLKYTHPGLSIGLPLLIILMGGIGFPGGAVYLHTQGFTKMQRTRVSLAGPATNLVLGVALLAVARLVDADEHRNLAGALVMLAFLQITATVLNILPVPGFDGYGAIEPWLPDDIRATADKIAPYGFLLIFALLFVPALNRAFFDVVFGLVDLSGLPRWLISYGWNLFVFWR
;
A
#
# COMPACT_ATOMS: atom_id res chain seq x y z
N MET A 1 20.26 -3.39 25.03
CA MET A 1 20.91 -3.80 23.77
C MET A 1 21.03 -2.58 22.89
N THR A 2 22.17 -2.35 22.26
CA THR A 2 22.35 -1.21 21.32
C THR A 2 21.50 -1.44 20.07
N ALA A 3 20.88 -0.39 19.55
CA ALA A 3 20.10 -0.47 18.32
C ALA A 3 21.00 -0.96 17.16
N PRO A 4 20.51 -1.85 16.28
CA PRO A 4 21.30 -2.38 15.18
C PRO A 4 21.61 -1.28 14.16
N THR A 5 22.81 -1.32 13.59
CA THR A 5 23.19 -0.43 12.49
C THR A 5 22.36 -0.72 11.24
N THR A 6 22.28 0.24 10.31
CA THR A 6 21.58 0.03 9.03
C THR A 6 22.16 -1.16 8.25
N SER A 7 23.48 -1.37 8.29
CA SER A 7 24.13 -2.52 7.64
C SER A 7 23.70 -3.85 8.24
N GLU A 8 23.62 -3.93 9.57
CA GLU A 8 23.17 -5.15 10.27
C GLU A 8 21.69 -5.44 10.00
N ALA A 9 20.85 -4.41 10.00
CA ALA A 9 19.44 -4.53 9.65
C ALA A 9 19.24 -5.05 8.22
N LEU A 10 20.01 -4.52 7.25
CA LEU A 10 19.93 -4.97 5.85
C LEU A 10 20.34 -6.44 5.68
N LYS A 11 21.34 -6.93 6.42
CA LYS A 11 21.76 -8.35 6.39
C LYS A 11 20.67 -9.32 6.88
N LYS A 12 19.65 -8.82 7.59
CA LYS A 12 18.52 -9.62 8.07
C LYS A 12 17.36 -9.69 7.08
N VAL A 13 17.34 -8.82 6.07
CA VAL A 13 16.30 -8.82 5.03
C VAL A 13 16.50 -10.05 4.14
N ARG A 14 15.48 -10.91 4.07
CA ARG A 14 15.55 -12.19 3.36
C ARG A 14 14.22 -12.47 2.65
N PRO A 15 14.01 -11.94 1.43
CA PRO A 15 12.77 -12.14 0.69
C PRO A 15 12.44 -13.63 0.57
N GLY A 16 11.27 -14.03 1.09
CA GLY A 16 10.84 -15.42 1.07
C GLY A 16 10.33 -15.87 -0.29
N PRO A 17 10.14 -17.19 -0.51
CA PRO A 17 9.71 -17.74 -1.80
C PRO A 17 8.35 -17.20 -2.27
N VAL A 18 7.42 -16.91 -1.35
CA VAL A 18 6.11 -16.31 -1.67
C VAL A 18 6.29 -14.92 -2.30
N PHE A 19 7.16 -14.08 -1.72
CA PHE A 19 7.42 -12.74 -2.25
C PHE A 19 8.12 -12.79 -3.61
N LEU A 20 9.09 -13.70 -3.77
CA LEU A 20 9.74 -13.93 -5.06
C LEU A 20 8.75 -14.42 -6.12
N GLY A 21 7.82 -15.30 -5.76
CA GLY A 21 6.73 -15.73 -6.63
C GLY A 21 5.84 -14.56 -7.07
N LEU A 22 5.49 -13.66 -6.15
CA LEU A 22 4.74 -12.45 -6.49
C LEU A 22 5.51 -11.54 -7.46
N LEU A 23 6.82 -11.37 -7.29
CA LEU A 23 7.66 -10.60 -8.22
C LEU A 23 7.65 -11.22 -9.62
N LEU A 24 7.72 -12.55 -9.72
CA LEU A 24 7.61 -13.26 -10.99
C LEU A 24 6.24 -13.04 -11.65
N VAL A 25 5.15 -13.11 -10.88
CA VAL A 25 3.79 -12.86 -11.39
C VAL A 25 3.63 -11.42 -11.85
N ALA A 26 4.11 -10.45 -11.08
CA ALA A 26 4.07 -9.04 -11.45
C ALA A 26 4.89 -8.78 -12.72
N GLY A 27 6.10 -9.36 -12.81
CA GLY A 27 6.97 -9.26 -14.00
C GLY A 27 6.34 -9.89 -15.24
N ALA A 28 5.71 -11.06 -15.10
CA ALA A 28 4.95 -11.68 -16.17
C ALA A 28 3.79 -10.79 -16.63
N GLY A 29 3.02 -10.23 -15.69
CA GLY A 29 1.94 -9.28 -16.01
C GLY A 29 2.44 -8.06 -16.78
N LEU A 30 3.55 -7.47 -16.34
CA LEU A 30 4.20 -6.33 -17.00
C LEU A 30 4.66 -6.68 -18.41
N TYR A 31 5.26 -7.86 -18.61
CA TYR A 31 5.67 -8.34 -19.92
C TYR A 31 4.48 -8.49 -20.87
N LEU A 32 3.39 -9.14 -20.41
CA LEU A 32 2.17 -9.29 -21.22
C LEU A 32 1.58 -7.92 -21.61
N LEU A 33 1.54 -6.97 -20.67
CA LEU A 33 1.06 -5.61 -20.93
C LEU A 33 1.91 -4.90 -21.99
N ALA A 34 3.24 -5.00 -21.90
CA ALA A 34 4.15 -4.41 -22.87
C ALA A 34 3.93 -4.95 -24.30
N GLN A 35 3.59 -6.25 -24.42
CA GLN A 35 3.31 -6.89 -25.71
C GLN A 35 1.88 -6.67 -26.22
N SER A 36 0.98 -6.14 -25.39
CA SER A 36 -0.46 -6.08 -25.71
C SER A 36 -0.89 -4.82 -26.49
N GLY A 37 0.01 -3.85 -26.69
CA GLY A 37 -0.28 -2.60 -27.39
C GLY A 37 -1.42 -1.79 -26.76
N SER A 38 -2.32 -1.27 -27.60
CA SER A 38 -3.45 -0.42 -27.18
C SER A 38 -4.83 -1.06 -27.31
N GLU A 39 -4.91 -2.24 -27.94
CA GLU A 39 -6.17 -2.97 -28.11
C GLU A 39 -6.53 -3.76 -26.84
N ARG A 40 -7.81 -3.75 -26.47
CA ARG A 40 -8.30 -4.52 -25.32
C ARG A 40 -8.41 -6.00 -25.72
N THR A 41 -7.36 -6.76 -25.43
CA THR A 41 -7.28 -8.20 -25.71
C THR A 41 -7.29 -9.03 -24.43
N ALA A 42 -7.48 -10.35 -24.54
CA ALA A 42 -7.31 -11.27 -23.41
C ALA A 42 -5.89 -11.19 -22.82
N LEU A 43 -4.88 -10.98 -23.66
CA LEU A 43 -3.49 -10.77 -23.23
C LEU A 43 -3.36 -9.53 -22.35
N ALA A 44 -3.94 -8.39 -22.77
CA ALA A 44 -3.95 -7.14 -22.00
C ALA A 44 -4.64 -7.29 -20.65
N ILE A 45 -5.83 -7.90 -20.64
CA ILE A 45 -6.61 -8.16 -19.43
C ILE A 45 -5.82 -9.05 -18.46
N THR A 46 -5.23 -10.14 -18.97
CA THR A 46 -4.44 -11.07 -18.16
C THR A 46 -3.22 -10.37 -17.57
N GLY A 47 -2.50 -9.59 -18.39
CA GLY A 47 -1.39 -8.78 -17.94
C GLY A 47 -1.75 -7.80 -16.84
N ALA A 48 -2.87 -7.07 -17.00
CA ALA A 48 -3.38 -6.12 -16.01
C ALA A 48 -3.75 -6.81 -14.69
N VAL A 49 -4.49 -7.93 -14.73
CA VAL A 49 -4.89 -8.67 -13.53
C VAL A 49 -3.66 -9.17 -12.77
N LEU A 50 -2.72 -9.82 -13.45
CA LEU A 50 -1.50 -10.34 -12.82
C LEU A 50 -0.65 -9.21 -12.23
N PHE A 51 -0.42 -8.15 -12.99
CA PHE A 51 0.40 -7.02 -12.57
C PHE A 51 -0.20 -6.27 -11.38
N VAL A 52 -1.49 -5.91 -11.46
CA VAL A 52 -2.16 -5.10 -10.42
C VAL A 52 -2.35 -5.91 -9.13
N LEU A 53 -2.80 -7.17 -9.21
CA LEU A 53 -2.96 -8.00 -8.02
C LEU A 53 -1.62 -8.28 -7.33
N ALA A 54 -0.63 -8.76 -8.08
CA ALA A 54 0.68 -9.07 -7.50
C ALA A 54 1.36 -7.78 -7.01
N GLY A 55 1.29 -6.70 -7.78
CA GLY A 55 1.82 -5.39 -7.41
C GLY A 55 1.19 -4.83 -6.14
N TRP A 56 -0.13 -4.98 -5.97
CA TRP A 56 -0.82 -4.62 -4.73
C TRP A 56 -0.30 -5.42 -3.53
N VAL A 57 -0.23 -6.75 -3.63
CA VAL A 57 0.26 -7.60 -2.52
C VAL A 57 1.73 -7.34 -2.20
N ILE A 58 2.56 -7.10 -3.22
CA ILE A 58 3.97 -6.68 -3.05
C ILE A 58 4.03 -5.36 -2.29
N SER A 59 3.26 -4.36 -2.71
CA SER A 59 3.26 -3.04 -2.08
C SER A 59 2.81 -3.08 -0.61
N LEU A 60 1.82 -3.91 -0.29
CA LEU A 60 1.37 -4.17 1.08
C LEU A 60 2.46 -4.86 1.89
N SER A 61 3.14 -5.85 1.30
CA SER A 61 4.25 -6.53 1.96
C SER A 61 5.41 -5.57 2.26
N LEU A 62 5.68 -4.63 1.36
CA LEU A 62 6.70 -3.59 1.52
C LEU A 62 6.29 -2.54 2.57
N HIS A 63 5.01 -2.18 2.63
CA HIS A 63 4.45 -1.29 3.65
C HIS A 63 4.66 -1.85 5.06
N GLU A 64 4.20 -3.08 5.32
CA GLU A 64 4.37 -3.76 6.60
C GLU A 64 5.84 -3.98 6.96
N PHE A 65 6.64 -4.34 5.96
CA PHE A 65 8.08 -4.47 6.12
C PHE A 65 8.73 -3.14 6.52
N ALA A 66 8.28 -2.00 5.99
CA ALA A 66 8.86 -0.71 6.31
C ALA A 66 8.65 -0.32 7.78
N HIS A 67 7.46 -0.61 8.35
CA HIS A 67 7.22 -0.46 9.78
C HIS A 67 8.16 -1.35 10.59
N ALA A 68 8.19 -2.65 10.27
CA ALA A 68 9.01 -3.64 10.97
C ALA A 68 10.52 -3.31 10.89
N PHE A 69 11.01 -2.96 9.71
CA PHE A 69 12.40 -2.59 9.50
C PHE A 69 12.78 -1.32 10.27
N THR A 70 11.90 -0.32 10.28
CA THR A 70 12.12 0.92 11.04
C THR A 70 12.13 0.66 12.54
N ALA A 71 11.22 -0.19 13.04
CA ALA A 71 11.20 -0.61 14.44
C ALA A 71 12.45 -1.43 14.82
N TYR A 72 12.89 -2.33 13.94
CA TYR A 72 14.14 -3.09 14.13
C TYR A 72 15.33 -2.15 14.31
N ARG A 73 15.45 -1.11 13.46
CA ARG A 73 16.50 -0.09 13.58
C ARG A 73 16.42 0.75 14.85
N PHE A 74 15.28 0.77 15.52
CA PHE A 74 15.13 1.43 16.83
C PHE A 74 15.27 0.46 18.02
N GLY A 75 15.50 -0.83 17.76
CA GLY A 75 15.85 -1.81 18.78
C GLY A 75 14.80 -2.89 19.01
N ASP A 76 13.69 -2.92 18.27
CA ASP A 76 12.74 -4.03 18.33
C ASP A 76 13.27 -5.24 17.55
N THR A 77 14.05 -6.09 18.20
CA THR A 77 14.59 -7.30 17.58
C THR A 77 13.55 -8.41 17.40
N SER A 78 12.34 -8.29 17.97
CA SER A 78 11.31 -9.32 17.89
C SER A 78 10.71 -9.47 16.48
N VAL A 79 10.80 -8.43 15.65
CA VAL A 79 10.32 -8.47 14.26
C VAL A 79 11.12 -9.44 13.39
N ASP A 80 12.38 -9.73 13.76
CA ASP A 80 13.23 -10.73 13.10
C ASP A 80 12.71 -12.14 13.38
N THR A 81 12.44 -12.46 14.65
CA THR A 81 11.93 -13.79 15.05
C THR A 81 10.49 -14.03 14.59
N ARG A 82 9.67 -12.97 14.48
CA ARG A 82 8.33 -13.03 13.85
C ARG A 82 8.39 -13.19 12.32
N GLY A 83 9.56 -13.00 11.72
CA GLY A 83 9.79 -13.19 10.30
C GLY A 83 9.25 -12.07 9.40
N TYR A 84 8.95 -10.89 9.94
CA TYR A 84 8.47 -9.74 9.17
C TYR A 84 9.52 -9.23 8.17
N LEU A 85 10.81 -9.45 8.45
CA LEU A 85 11.93 -9.13 7.55
C LEU A 85 12.04 -10.08 6.33
N THR A 86 11.12 -11.06 6.21
CA THR A 86 11.07 -11.99 5.06
C THR A 86 10.13 -11.55 3.94
N LEU A 87 9.46 -10.38 4.09
CA LEU A 87 8.51 -9.85 3.10
C LEU A 87 7.37 -10.82 2.74
N ASN A 88 7.09 -11.80 3.61
CA ASN A 88 6.08 -12.80 3.35
C ASN A 88 4.71 -12.27 3.79
N PRO A 89 3.77 -11.99 2.86
CA PRO A 89 2.45 -11.45 3.19
C PRO A 89 1.66 -12.31 4.18
N LEU A 90 1.92 -13.63 4.19
CA LEU A 90 1.23 -14.59 5.05
C LEU A 90 1.68 -14.53 6.52
N LYS A 91 2.79 -13.85 6.82
CA LYS A 91 3.31 -13.73 8.18
C LYS A 91 2.76 -12.52 8.93
N TYR A 92 2.10 -11.58 8.24
CA TYR A 92 1.48 -10.44 8.89
C TYR A 92 0.20 -10.86 9.62
N THR A 93 -0.19 -10.10 10.65
CA THR A 93 -1.04 -10.57 11.75
C THR A 93 -2.41 -11.12 11.33
N HIS A 94 -3.05 -10.57 10.28
CA HIS A 94 -4.37 -11.01 9.85
C HIS A 94 -4.52 -11.10 8.32
N PRO A 95 -3.85 -12.04 7.62
CA PRO A 95 -3.80 -12.07 6.16
C PRO A 95 -5.17 -12.01 5.47
N GLY A 96 -6.22 -12.57 6.06
CA GLY A 96 -7.59 -12.51 5.52
C GLY A 96 -8.23 -11.11 5.55
N LEU A 97 -8.13 -10.39 6.66
CA LEU A 97 -8.59 -8.99 6.76
C LEU A 97 -7.61 -8.02 6.08
N SER A 98 -6.34 -8.40 6.09
CA SER A 98 -5.21 -7.61 5.63
C SER A 98 -5.09 -7.59 4.10
N ILE A 99 -5.34 -8.72 3.45
CA ILE A 99 -5.15 -8.90 2.01
C ILE A 99 -6.49 -9.22 1.37
N GLY A 100 -7.29 -10.10 1.98
CA GLY A 100 -8.56 -10.57 1.41
C GLY A 100 -9.62 -9.47 1.30
N LEU A 101 -9.85 -8.68 2.34
CA LEU A 101 -10.87 -7.63 2.33
C LEU A 101 -10.52 -6.46 1.37
N PRO A 102 -9.29 -5.93 1.34
CA PRO A 102 -8.89 -4.94 0.34
C PRO A 102 -8.98 -5.43 -1.10
N LEU A 103 -8.53 -6.67 -1.36
CA LEU A 103 -8.65 -7.27 -2.69
C LEU A 103 -10.11 -7.47 -3.08
N LEU A 104 -10.96 -7.94 -2.16
CA LEU A 104 -12.39 -8.11 -2.40
C LEU A 104 -13.07 -6.78 -2.71
N ILE A 105 -12.71 -5.70 -2.00
CA ILE A 105 -13.24 -4.36 -2.27
C ILE A 105 -12.74 -3.83 -3.62
N ILE A 106 -11.46 -3.99 -3.97
CA ILE A 106 -10.92 -3.64 -5.29
C ILE A 106 -11.65 -4.41 -6.40
N LEU A 107 -11.84 -5.72 -6.24
CA LEU A 107 -12.59 -6.57 -7.18
C LEU A 107 -14.08 -6.16 -7.26
N MET A 108 -14.66 -5.64 -6.19
CA MET A 108 -16.03 -5.13 -6.17
C MET A 108 -16.17 -3.69 -6.68
N GLY A 109 -15.16 -3.08 -7.29
CA GLY A 109 -15.27 -1.71 -7.80
C GLY A 109 -14.93 -0.63 -6.76
N GLY A 110 -14.43 -1.00 -5.59
CA GLY A 110 -14.18 -0.12 -4.44
C GLY A 110 -12.71 0.18 -4.19
N ILE A 111 -12.43 0.86 -3.09
CA ILE A 111 -11.09 1.33 -2.72
C ILE A 111 -10.24 0.21 -2.13
N GLY A 112 -8.97 0.12 -2.54
CA GLY A 112 -7.97 -0.71 -1.86
C GLY A 112 -7.67 -0.17 -0.47
N PHE A 113 -8.00 -0.94 0.55
CA PHE A 113 -7.69 -0.58 1.93
C PHE A 113 -6.37 -1.20 2.40
N PRO A 114 -5.58 -0.49 3.20
CA PRO A 114 -4.43 -1.08 3.84
C PRO A 114 -4.90 -2.07 4.89
N GLY A 115 -4.24 -3.20 4.89
CA GLY A 115 -4.61 -4.29 5.75
C GLY A 115 -3.34 -5.01 6.11
N GLY A 116 -2.95 -4.88 7.36
CA GLY A 116 -1.69 -5.39 7.86
C GLY A 116 -1.46 -4.66 9.16
N ALA A 117 -1.30 -5.44 10.21
CA ALA A 117 -0.82 -4.91 11.47
C ALA A 117 0.42 -5.74 11.77
N VAL A 118 1.56 -5.11 11.96
CA VAL A 118 2.72 -5.75 12.55
C VAL A 118 2.67 -5.57 14.06
N TYR A 119 2.97 -6.63 14.82
CA TYR A 119 3.15 -6.49 16.26
C TYR A 119 4.55 -5.93 16.55
N LEU A 120 4.60 -4.69 17.02
CA LEU A 120 5.85 -3.98 17.32
C LEU A 120 5.97 -3.72 18.82
N HIS A 121 7.13 -4.03 19.38
CA HIS A 121 7.49 -3.69 20.75
C HIS A 121 8.12 -2.30 20.78
N THR A 122 7.29 -1.28 21.00
CA THR A 122 7.70 0.13 21.03
C THR A 122 7.98 0.65 22.44
N GLN A 123 7.95 -0.22 23.46
CA GLN A 123 8.23 0.10 24.86
C GLN A 123 9.71 0.49 25.02
N GLY A 124 10.00 1.79 25.00
CA GLY A 124 11.35 2.35 25.02
C GLY A 124 11.67 3.26 23.84
N PHE A 125 10.79 3.36 22.84
CA PHE A 125 10.95 4.30 21.74
C PHE A 125 10.56 5.72 22.20
N THR A 126 11.35 6.70 21.78
CA THR A 126 10.96 8.12 21.86
C THR A 126 9.69 8.38 21.05
N LYS A 127 8.95 9.45 21.40
CA LYS A 127 7.74 9.86 20.65
C LYS A 127 8.01 9.97 19.14
N MET A 128 9.17 10.54 18.80
CA MET A 128 9.62 10.72 17.42
C MET A 128 9.90 9.40 16.70
N GLN A 129 10.53 8.43 17.38
CA GLN A 129 10.75 7.10 16.82
C GLN A 129 9.43 6.38 16.53
N ARG A 130 8.45 6.46 17.45
CA ARG A 130 7.11 5.90 17.24
C ARG A 130 6.43 6.54 16.02
N THR A 131 6.50 7.87 15.89
CA THR A 131 6.00 8.59 14.70
C THR A 131 6.66 8.11 13.41
N ARG A 132 8.00 7.97 13.39
CA ARG A 132 8.74 7.47 12.22
C ARG A 132 8.36 6.05 11.84
N VAL A 133 8.19 5.17 12.82
CA VAL A 133 7.75 3.79 12.59
C VAL A 133 6.36 3.82 11.94
N SER A 134 5.43 4.61 12.47
CA SER A 134 4.07 4.72 11.91
C SER A 134 4.07 5.29 10.49
N LEU A 135 4.91 6.28 10.18
CA LEU A 135 4.93 6.87 8.83
C LEU A 135 5.71 6.04 7.79
N ALA A 136 6.42 4.98 8.20
CA ALA A 136 7.27 4.21 7.29
C ALA A 136 6.49 3.46 6.20
N GLY A 137 5.36 2.84 6.55
CA GLY A 137 4.48 2.17 5.60
C GLY A 137 3.88 3.14 4.56
N PRO A 138 3.18 4.21 4.97
CA PRO A 138 2.57 5.17 4.05
C PRO A 138 3.59 5.87 3.14
N ALA A 139 4.79 6.15 3.67
CA ALA A 139 5.90 6.67 2.87
C ALA A 139 6.35 5.67 1.80
N THR A 140 6.33 4.37 2.10
CA THR A 140 6.66 3.32 1.13
C THR A 140 5.63 3.25 0.01
N ASN A 141 4.32 3.29 0.31
CA ASN A 141 3.30 3.36 -0.75
C ASN A 141 3.45 4.64 -1.58
N LEU A 142 3.75 5.78 -0.95
CA LEU A 142 3.92 7.04 -1.68
C LEU A 142 5.09 6.95 -2.66
N VAL A 143 6.24 6.44 -2.21
CA VAL A 143 7.42 6.24 -3.07
C VAL A 143 7.10 5.29 -4.22
N LEU A 144 6.40 4.18 -3.96
CA LEU A 144 5.98 3.23 -5.01
C LEU A 144 5.01 3.87 -6.01
N GLY A 145 4.01 4.62 -5.54
CA GLY A 145 3.06 5.34 -6.39
C GLY A 145 3.76 6.35 -7.29
N VAL A 146 4.66 7.16 -6.73
CA VAL A 146 5.47 8.12 -7.49
C VAL A 146 6.38 7.42 -8.50
N ALA A 147 7.03 6.32 -8.12
CA ALA A 147 7.87 5.55 -9.03
C ALA A 147 7.06 4.97 -10.20
N LEU A 148 5.87 4.43 -9.94
CA LEU A 148 4.97 3.92 -10.98
C LEU A 148 4.50 5.03 -11.94
N LEU A 149 4.15 6.21 -11.41
CA LEU A 149 3.80 7.37 -12.25
C LEU A 149 4.99 7.83 -13.08
N ALA A 150 6.19 7.87 -12.49
CA ALA A 150 7.42 8.24 -13.21
C ALA A 150 7.71 7.26 -14.36
N VAL A 151 7.55 5.95 -14.13
CA VAL A 151 7.69 4.94 -15.19
C VAL A 151 6.59 5.10 -16.25
N ALA A 152 5.33 5.32 -15.85
CA ALA A 152 4.23 5.52 -16.78
C ALA A 152 4.42 6.76 -17.68
N ARG A 153 5.12 7.79 -17.21
CA ARG A 153 5.47 8.97 -18.02
C ARG A 153 6.45 8.66 -19.16
N LEU A 154 7.20 7.57 -19.05
CA LEU A 154 8.14 7.11 -20.07
C LEU A 154 7.47 6.20 -21.11
N VAL A 155 6.22 5.78 -20.88
CA VAL A 155 5.46 4.91 -21.78
C VAL A 155 4.66 5.79 -22.73
N ASP A 156 4.79 5.53 -24.04
CA ASP A 156 3.90 6.11 -25.04
C ASP A 156 2.49 5.51 -24.86
N ALA A 157 1.55 6.33 -24.39
CA ALA A 157 0.19 5.90 -24.10
C ALA A 157 -0.66 5.68 -25.37
N ASP A 158 -0.22 6.15 -26.54
CA ASP A 158 -0.89 5.90 -27.81
C ASP A 158 -0.53 4.52 -28.36
N GLU A 159 0.74 4.11 -28.24
CA GLU A 159 1.22 2.79 -28.68
C GLU A 159 1.01 1.68 -27.62
N HIS A 160 1.25 1.99 -26.34
CA HIS A 160 1.24 1.03 -25.23
C HIS A 160 0.20 1.39 -24.16
N ARG A 161 -1.02 1.70 -24.60
CA ARG A 161 -2.11 2.15 -23.71
C ARG A 161 -2.41 1.18 -22.57
N ASN A 162 -2.39 -0.12 -22.83
CA ASN A 162 -2.63 -1.16 -21.82
C ASN A 162 -1.62 -1.07 -20.67
N LEU A 163 -0.33 -0.95 -21.01
CA LEU A 163 0.76 -0.82 -20.04
C LEU A 163 0.64 0.48 -19.25
N ALA A 164 0.47 1.62 -19.93
CA ALA A 164 0.32 2.93 -19.29
C ALA A 164 -0.87 2.94 -18.31
N GLY A 165 -2.01 2.40 -18.74
CA GLY A 165 -3.22 2.31 -17.92
C GLY A 165 -3.03 1.46 -16.66
N ALA A 166 -2.42 0.29 -16.79
CA ALA A 166 -2.16 -0.60 -15.65
C ALA A 166 -1.16 0.00 -14.64
N LEU A 167 -0.10 0.67 -15.12
CA LEU A 167 0.86 1.39 -14.26
C LEU A 167 0.18 2.52 -13.49
N VAL A 168 -0.61 3.36 -14.17
CA VAL A 168 -1.33 4.48 -13.56
C VAL A 168 -2.40 4.00 -12.59
N MET A 169 -3.11 2.93 -12.91
CA MET A 169 -4.09 2.33 -12.00
C MET A 169 -3.42 1.81 -10.73
N LEU A 170 -2.32 1.05 -10.84
CA LEU A 170 -1.62 0.57 -9.65
C LEU A 170 -1.05 1.74 -8.84
N ALA A 171 -0.53 2.78 -9.50
CA ALA A 171 -0.08 4.00 -8.83
C ALA A 171 -1.21 4.70 -8.08
N PHE A 172 -2.38 4.83 -8.72
CA PHE A 172 -3.58 5.41 -8.10
C PHE A 172 -3.98 4.64 -6.85
N LEU A 173 -3.92 3.30 -6.87
CA LEU A 173 -4.14 2.46 -5.69
C LEU A 173 -3.11 2.76 -4.58
N GLN A 174 -1.83 2.93 -4.92
CA GLN A 174 -0.79 3.27 -3.94
C GLN A 174 -1.01 4.66 -3.31
N ILE A 175 -1.32 5.68 -4.11
CA ILE A 175 -1.61 7.02 -3.62
C ILE A 175 -2.87 7.01 -2.74
N THR A 176 -3.90 6.28 -3.14
CA THR A 176 -5.10 6.11 -2.32
C THR A 176 -4.78 5.47 -0.97
N ALA A 177 -3.97 4.40 -0.96
CA ALA A 177 -3.52 3.75 0.27
C ALA A 177 -2.69 4.69 1.15
N THR A 178 -1.81 5.52 0.57
CA THR A 178 -1.08 6.56 1.31
C THR A 178 -2.05 7.54 1.96
N VAL A 179 -2.98 8.13 1.19
CA VAL A 179 -3.91 9.15 1.69
C VAL A 179 -4.81 8.58 2.79
N LEU A 180 -5.29 7.34 2.66
CA LEU A 180 -6.03 6.66 3.72
C LEU A 180 -5.19 6.47 4.98
N ASN A 181 -3.98 5.95 4.84
CA ASN A 181 -3.16 5.64 6.00
C ASN A 181 -2.67 6.87 6.74
N ILE A 182 -2.52 8.03 6.10
CA ILE A 182 -2.12 9.27 6.82
C ILE A 182 -3.29 9.94 7.56
N LEU A 183 -4.53 9.45 7.40
CA LEU A 183 -5.66 9.99 8.16
C LEU A 183 -5.45 9.78 9.67
N PRO A 184 -5.73 10.78 10.51
CA PRO A 184 -5.57 10.69 11.96
C PRO A 184 -6.73 9.93 12.61
N VAL A 185 -7.06 8.74 12.11
CA VAL A 185 -8.16 7.89 12.59
C VAL A 185 -7.58 6.66 13.32
N PRO A 186 -8.05 6.35 14.55
CA PRO A 186 -7.56 5.19 15.29
C PRO A 186 -7.62 3.91 14.45
N GLY A 187 -6.52 3.14 14.45
CA GLY A 187 -6.36 1.96 13.60
C GLY A 187 -5.64 2.21 12.27
N PHE A 188 -5.37 3.47 11.91
CA PHE A 188 -4.53 3.84 10.76
C PHE A 188 -3.19 4.45 11.22
N ASP A 189 -2.21 4.41 10.33
CA ASP A 189 -0.84 4.87 10.60
C ASP A 189 -0.74 6.35 10.95
N GLY A 190 -1.63 7.19 10.41
CA GLY A 190 -1.67 8.63 10.64
C GLY A 190 -2.05 8.93 12.08
N TYR A 191 -2.95 8.12 12.66
CA TYR A 191 -3.19 8.16 14.10
C TYR A 191 -1.97 7.69 14.87
N GLY A 192 -1.36 6.56 14.51
CA GLY A 192 -0.12 6.08 15.16
C GLY A 192 1.05 7.07 15.09
N ALA A 193 1.05 7.96 14.10
CA ALA A 193 2.03 9.02 13.95
C ALA A 193 1.85 10.12 15.00
N ILE A 194 0.61 10.49 15.32
CA ILE A 194 0.28 11.53 16.30
C ILE A 194 0.05 10.99 17.72
N GLU A 195 -0.30 9.72 17.86
CA GLU A 195 -0.64 9.04 19.11
C GLU A 195 0.40 9.25 20.25
N PRO A 196 1.73 9.18 20.01
CA PRO A 196 2.73 9.42 21.06
C PRO A 196 2.70 10.84 21.64
N TRP A 197 2.08 11.79 20.93
CA TRP A 197 1.97 13.20 21.29
C TRP A 197 0.66 13.53 22.00
N LEU A 198 -0.31 12.61 21.97
CA LEU A 198 -1.61 12.80 22.59
C LEU A 198 -1.58 12.51 24.11
N PRO A 199 -2.45 13.19 24.87
CA PRO A 199 -2.74 12.85 26.27
C PRO A 199 -3.23 11.41 26.45
N ASP A 200 -2.98 10.84 27.63
CA ASP A 200 -3.23 9.42 27.94
C ASP A 200 -4.73 9.05 27.88
N ASP A 201 -5.61 9.97 28.25
CA ASP A 201 -7.07 9.84 28.19
C ASP A 201 -7.61 9.75 26.75
N ILE A 202 -7.03 10.55 25.84
CA ILE A 202 -7.34 10.48 24.41
C ILE A 202 -6.89 9.15 23.84
N ARG A 203 -5.68 8.69 24.19
CA ARG A 203 -5.17 7.38 23.75
C ARG A 203 -6.07 6.23 24.22
N ALA A 204 -6.42 6.21 25.51
CA ALA A 204 -7.27 5.17 26.08
C ALA A 204 -8.67 5.11 25.44
N THR A 205 -9.18 6.26 24.96
CA THR A 205 -10.45 6.31 24.22
C THR A 205 -10.27 5.82 22.79
N ALA A 206 -9.23 6.28 22.11
CA ALA A 206 -8.92 5.88 20.75
C ALA A 206 -8.61 4.38 20.62
N ASP A 207 -7.95 3.77 21.61
CA ASP A 207 -7.66 2.33 21.63
C ASP A 207 -8.94 1.47 21.59
N LYS A 208 -10.04 1.97 22.18
CA LYS A 208 -11.36 1.31 22.11
C LYS A 208 -12.00 1.42 20.73
N ILE A 209 -11.66 2.48 19.99
CA ILE A 209 -12.20 2.77 18.65
C ILE A 209 -11.36 2.10 17.56
N ALA A 210 -10.06 1.91 17.77
CA ALA A 210 -9.11 1.40 16.78
C ALA A 210 -9.55 0.11 16.06
N PRO A 211 -10.14 -0.90 16.73
CA PRO A 211 -10.65 -2.09 16.04
C PRO A 211 -11.75 -1.80 15.01
N TYR A 212 -12.47 -0.69 15.17
CA TYR A 212 -13.56 -0.25 14.30
C TYR A 212 -13.12 0.85 13.32
N GLY A 213 -11.85 1.27 13.33
CA GLY A 213 -11.35 2.37 12.49
C GLY A 213 -11.67 2.20 11.01
N PHE A 214 -11.50 0.98 10.50
CA PHE A 214 -11.87 0.63 9.13
C PHE A 214 -13.35 0.88 8.82
N LEU A 215 -14.26 0.44 9.70
CA LEU A 215 -15.71 0.64 9.53
C LEU A 215 -16.08 2.13 9.60
N LEU A 216 -15.38 2.89 10.45
CA LEU A 216 -15.58 4.33 10.57
C LEU A 216 -15.20 5.04 9.27
N ILE A 217 -14.01 4.77 8.71
CA ILE A 217 -13.60 5.34 7.42
C ILE A 217 -14.56 4.92 6.31
N PHE A 218 -14.93 3.64 6.25
CA PHE A 218 -15.88 3.15 5.27
C PHE A 218 -17.18 3.95 5.35
N ALA A 219 -17.79 4.08 6.54
CA ALA A 219 -19.01 4.87 6.75
C ALA A 219 -18.84 6.36 6.38
N LEU A 220 -17.70 6.98 6.70
CA LEU A 220 -17.41 8.37 6.32
C LEU A 220 -17.34 8.53 4.80
N LEU A 221 -16.80 7.57 4.08
CA LEU A 221 -16.73 7.58 2.62
C LEU A 221 -18.08 7.31 1.92
N PHE A 222 -19.15 6.94 2.66
CA PHE A 222 -20.52 6.97 2.11
C PHE A 222 -21.10 8.38 2.05
N VAL A 223 -20.56 9.32 2.84
CA VAL A 223 -20.98 10.73 2.79
C VAL A 223 -20.45 11.33 1.50
N PRO A 224 -21.29 11.75 0.53
CA PRO A 224 -20.84 12.15 -0.80
C PRO A 224 -19.83 13.30 -0.80
N ALA A 225 -19.99 14.25 0.13
CA ALA A 225 -19.07 15.37 0.28
C ALA A 225 -17.67 14.91 0.74
N LEU A 226 -17.59 13.99 1.71
CA LEU A 226 -16.32 13.45 2.20
C LEU A 226 -15.66 12.54 1.17
N ASN A 227 -16.45 11.71 0.49
CA ASN A 227 -15.98 10.88 -0.62
C ASN A 227 -15.33 11.73 -1.72
N ARG A 228 -16.03 12.77 -2.17
CA ARG A 228 -15.54 13.70 -3.18
C ARG A 228 -14.26 14.39 -2.71
N ALA A 229 -14.27 14.98 -1.52
CA ALA A 229 -13.09 15.65 -0.97
C ALA A 229 -11.88 14.72 -0.87
N PHE A 230 -12.09 13.47 -0.42
CA PHE A 230 -11.05 12.46 -0.35
C PHE A 230 -10.46 12.15 -1.73
N PHE A 231 -11.32 11.86 -2.72
CA PHE A 231 -10.84 11.54 -4.06
C PHE A 231 -10.29 12.74 -4.82
N ASP A 232 -10.75 13.97 -4.56
CA ASP A 232 -10.17 15.18 -5.13
C ASP A 232 -8.71 15.32 -4.72
N VAL A 233 -8.36 14.98 -3.47
CA VAL A 233 -6.95 14.93 -3.02
C VAL A 233 -6.18 13.84 -3.76
N VAL A 234 -6.73 12.62 -3.85
CA VAL A 234 -6.06 11.50 -4.53
C VAL A 234 -5.81 11.82 -6.01
N PHE A 235 -6.83 12.29 -6.73
CA PHE A 235 -6.71 12.70 -8.13
C PHE A 235 -5.75 13.87 -8.29
N GLY A 236 -5.82 14.87 -7.42
CA GLY A 236 -4.90 16.01 -7.42
C GLY A 236 -3.44 15.60 -7.28
N LEU A 237 -3.13 14.61 -6.42
CA LEU A 237 -1.79 14.06 -6.27
C LEU A 237 -1.31 13.31 -7.52
N VAL A 238 -2.20 12.54 -8.17
CA VAL A 238 -1.86 11.84 -9.42
C VAL A 238 -1.66 12.83 -10.58
N ASP A 239 -2.43 13.90 -10.64
CA ASP A 239 -2.31 14.95 -11.66
C ASP A 239 -0.95 15.66 -11.63
N LEU A 240 -0.26 15.69 -10.48
CA LEU A 240 1.10 16.24 -10.39
C LEU A 240 2.08 15.52 -11.33
N SER A 241 1.79 14.28 -11.74
CA SER A 241 2.58 13.56 -12.75
C SER A 241 2.42 14.15 -14.16
N GLY A 242 1.35 14.87 -14.44
CA GLY A 242 0.96 15.32 -15.78
C GLY A 242 0.37 14.22 -16.66
N LEU A 243 0.15 13.00 -16.14
CA LEU A 243 -0.55 11.93 -16.87
C LEU A 243 -2.05 12.24 -16.96
N PRO A 244 -2.69 11.90 -18.09
CA PRO A 244 -4.12 12.15 -18.23
C PRO A 244 -4.94 11.21 -17.34
N ARG A 245 -5.90 11.77 -16.60
CA ARG A 245 -6.77 11.04 -15.66
C ARG A 245 -7.51 9.85 -16.27
N TRP A 246 -7.80 9.88 -17.57
CA TRP A 246 -8.50 8.77 -18.23
C TRP A 246 -7.71 7.46 -18.18
N LEU A 247 -6.38 7.49 -18.02
CA LEU A 247 -5.56 6.28 -17.82
C LEU A 247 -5.93 5.54 -16.53
N ILE A 248 -6.37 6.25 -15.49
CA ILE A 248 -6.85 5.65 -14.24
C ILE A 248 -8.10 4.81 -14.54
N SER A 249 -9.11 5.43 -15.17
CA SER A 249 -10.37 4.76 -15.52
C SER A 249 -10.16 3.65 -16.55
N TYR A 250 -9.26 3.84 -17.52
CA TYR A 250 -8.92 2.83 -18.51
C TYR A 250 -8.26 1.61 -17.87
N GLY A 251 -7.23 1.82 -17.03
CA GLY A 251 -6.59 0.73 -16.29
C GLY A 251 -7.59 0.01 -15.37
N TRP A 252 -8.47 0.75 -14.70
CA TRP A 252 -9.56 0.19 -13.90
C TRP A 252 -10.46 -0.75 -14.71
N ASN A 253 -10.91 -0.32 -15.88
CA ASN A 253 -11.75 -1.12 -16.77
C ASN A 253 -11.02 -2.33 -17.36
N LEU A 254 -9.71 -2.23 -17.56
CA LEU A 254 -8.89 -3.35 -18.02
C LEU A 254 -8.76 -4.42 -16.92
N PHE A 255 -8.66 -3.99 -15.66
CA PHE A 255 -8.56 -4.87 -14.50
C PHE A 255 -9.90 -5.49 -14.09
N VAL A 256 -10.97 -4.69 -13.97
CA VAL A 256 -12.33 -5.15 -13.63
C VAL A 256 -13.05 -5.57 -14.91
N PHE A 257 -12.50 -6.55 -15.61
CA PHE A 257 -12.90 -6.90 -16.97
C PHE A 257 -14.30 -7.54 -17.11
N TRP A 258 -14.89 -7.98 -15.99
CA TRP A 258 -16.20 -8.64 -15.93
C TRP A 258 -17.38 -7.67 -15.75
N ARG A 259 -17.11 -6.36 -15.76
CA ARG A 259 -18.12 -5.30 -15.85
C ARG A 259 -18.21 -4.77 -17.28
#